data_AF-A0AAD4LJL5-F1
#
_entry.id   AF-A0AAD4LJL5-F1
#
_cell.length_a   1.000
_cell.length_b   1.000
_cell.length_c   1.000
_cell.angle_alpha   90.00
_cell.angle_beta   90.00
_cell.angle_gamma   90.00
#
_symmetry.space_group_name_H-M   'P 1'
#
loop_
_entity.id
_entity.type
_entity.pdbx_description
1 polymer ?
#
loop_
_entity_poly.entity_id
_entity_poly.type
_entity_poly.pdbx_seq_one_letter_code
_entity_poly.pdbx_strand_id
1 'polypeptide(L)'
;MNGYDTFDDLFLERLDAFTEKTLADIKAFSSRENIPYDQVRRHVAERHSQYLFSSSIPAPASRNNSALLVAVKVHNILSSTCQVLESLQVTAGIQSFVVAINPNDAEDEGFLGGSSLGKEFWTSLRGGGTAGAKALKSLAISTFQDPSLPPTPTFHGTGIPSRQKETAHSLKSEVYARVRTLLRPTSGIRQAEMKWTNHGNLSVYGVRLEGWPSSIPMQNPSALSSSQNRALRDALSNGTLKFCRIHTESSTSSVAGETFYGPTGNLGDLSWVISDGYDDPVRSLLLLRSDF
;
A
#
# COMPACT_ATOMS: atom_id res chain seq x y z
N MET A 1 -14.07 42.08 16.87
CA MET A 1 -12.66 42.19 17.32
C MET A 1 -12.39 41.00 18.22
N ASN A 2 -11.39 40.22 17.85
CA ASN A 2 -11.04 38.92 18.40
C ASN A 2 -10.49 39.07 19.82
N GLY A 3 -11.20 38.54 20.80
CA GLY A 3 -10.68 38.28 22.14
C GLY A 3 -10.53 36.76 22.30
N TYR A 4 -9.43 36.22 21.78
CA TYR A 4 -9.02 34.84 22.09
C TYR A 4 -7.59 34.91 22.63
N ASP A 5 -7.52 34.73 23.95
CA ASP A 5 -6.49 34.01 24.70
C ASP A 5 -5.12 33.85 24.02
N THR A 6 -4.30 34.89 24.13
CA THR A 6 -2.86 34.71 24.23
C THR A 6 -2.52 34.71 25.71
N PHE A 7 -1.94 33.62 26.21
CA PHE A 7 -1.38 33.59 27.57
C PHE A 7 -0.57 34.87 27.80
N ASP A 8 -0.88 35.61 28.86
CA ASP A 8 -0.17 36.85 29.22
C ASP A 8 1.32 36.54 29.44
N ASP A 9 2.21 37.49 29.12
CA ASP A 9 3.67 37.33 29.21
C ASP A 9 4.10 36.90 30.62
N LEU A 10 3.39 37.39 31.64
CA LEU A 10 3.61 37.01 33.04
C LEU A 10 3.27 35.53 33.33
N PHE A 11 2.36 34.90 32.58
CA PHE A 11 2.11 33.47 32.69
C PHE A 11 3.28 32.67 32.10
N LEU A 12 3.78 33.06 30.92
CA LEU A 12 4.90 32.39 30.27
C LEU A 12 6.18 32.48 31.12
N GLU A 13 6.47 33.65 31.69
CA GLU A 13 7.61 33.81 32.62
C GLU A 13 7.50 32.87 33.84
N ARG A 14 6.30 32.76 34.42
CA ARG A 14 6.07 31.83 35.55
C ARG A 14 6.20 30.37 35.13
N LEU A 15 5.79 30.03 33.91
CA LEU A 15 5.91 28.68 33.36
C LEU A 15 7.38 28.31 33.12
N ASP A 16 8.18 29.24 32.61
CA ASP A 16 9.62 29.06 32.41
C ASP A 16 10.33 28.85 33.75
N ALA A 17 10.08 29.72 34.74
CA ALA A 17 10.65 29.56 36.09
C ALA A 17 10.24 28.24 36.75
N PHE A 18 8.99 27.80 36.56
CA PHE A 18 8.53 26.50 37.03
C PHE A 18 9.25 25.34 36.33
N THR A 19 9.47 25.44 35.02
CA THR A 19 10.16 24.43 34.22
C THR A 19 11.63 24.32 34.62
N GLU A 20 12.32 25.45 34.79
CA GLU A 20 13.71 25.50 35.28
C GLU A 20 13.85 24.85 36.66
N LYS A 21 12.93 25.19 37.58
CA LYS A 21 12.90 24.58 38.90
C LYS A 21 12.71 23.05 38.81
N THR A 22 11.78 22.60 37.99
CA THR A 22 11.53 21.16 37.81
C THR A 22 12.77 20.45 37.25
N LEU A 23 13.49 21.05 36.30
CA LEU A 23 14.73 20.51 35.75
C LEU A 23 15.85 20.46 36.81
N ALA A 24 15.95 21.47 37.66
CA ALA A 24 16.89 21.49 38.78
C ALA A 24 16.57 20.37 39.79
N ASP A 25 15.29 20.15 40.11
CA ASP A 25 14.84 19.08 41.00
C ASP A 25 15.14 17.69 40.43
N ILE A 26 14.91 17.47 39.12
CA ILE A 26 15.29 16.22 38.43
C ILE A 26 16.80 15.99 38.51
N LYS A 27 17.60 17.05 38.34
CA LYS A 27 19.07 16.97 38.43
C LYS A 27 19.52 16.61 39.84
N ALA A 28 18.97 17.27 40.85
CA ALA A 28 19.25 16.97 42.26
C ALA A 28 18.88 15.52 42.62
N PHE A 29 17.71 15.04 42.15
CA PHE A 29 17.30 13.64 42.31
C PHE A 29 18.32 12.69 41.68
N SER A 30 18.76 12.96 40.43
CA SER A 30 19.77 12.12 39.75
C SER A 30 21.08 12.02 40.53
N SER A 31 21.56 13.14 41.09
CA SER A 31 22.78 13.17 41.91
C SER A 31 22.62 12.39 43.22
N ARG A 32 21.44 12.42 43.84
CA ARG A 32 21.16 11.69 45.08
C ARG A 32 21.09 10.18 44.86
N GLU A 33 20.44 9.74 43.79
CA GLU A 33 20.30 8.31 43.48
C GLU A 33 21.53 7.72 42.77
N ASN A 34 22.55 8.54 42.46
CA ASN A 34 23.73 8.17 41.68
C ASN A 34 23.38 7.55 40.31
N ILE A 35 22.35 8.09 39.65
CA ILE A 35 21.88 7.69 38.32
C ILE A 35 22.21 8.83 37.34
N PRO A 36 22.68 8.54 36.11
CA PRO A 36 22.93 9.58 35.10
C PRO A 36 21.69 10.45 34.85
N TYR A 37 21.90 11.78 34.83
CA TYR A 37 20.83 12.77 34.66
C TYR A 37 19.93 12.50 33.44
N ASP A 38 20.53 12.13 32.29
CA ASP A 38 19.79 11.83 31.07
C ASP A 38 18.85 10.62 31.17
N GLN A 39 19.19 9.64 32.02
CA GLN A 39 18.35 8.47 32.24
C GLN A 39 17.13 8.85 33.10
N VAL A 40 17.35 9.58 34.19
CA VAL A 40 16.27 10.09 35.04
C VAL A 40 15.34 11.01 34.26
N ARG A 41 15.89 11.93 33.45
CA ARG A 41 15.12 12.84 32.59
C ARG A 41 14.22 12.08 31.61
N ARG A 42 14.73 11.01 30.97
CA ARG A 42 13.93 10.14 30.09
C ARG A 42 12.79 9.46 30.84
N HIS A 43 13.04 8.90 32.02
CA HIS A 43 11.99 8.28 32.82
C HIS A 43 10.92 9.27 33.27
N VAL A 44 11.30 10.50 33.63
CA VAL A 44 10.33 11.55 33.99
C VAL A 44 9.48 11.94 32.78
N ALA A 45 10.09 12.10 31.60
CA ALA A 45 9.35 12.40 30.37
C ALA A 45 8.39 11.26 29.98
N GLU A 46 8.82 10.00 30.13
CA GLU A 46 7.99 8.83 29.91
C GLU A 46 6.80 8.81 30.90
N ARG A 47 7.04 9.02 32.20
CA ARG A 47 5.99 9.09 33.21
C ARG A 47 5.02 10.24 32.98
N HIS A 48 5.50 11.40 32.54
CA HIS A 48 4.64 12.53 32.21
C HIS A 48 3.79 12.24 30.97
N SER A 49 4.37 11.62 29.94
CA SER A 49 3.63 11.17 28.77
C SER A 49 2.58 10.13 29.16
N GLN A 50 2.95 9.16 30.01
CA GLN A 50 2.00 8.23 30.59
C GLN A 50 0.89 8.98 31.32
N TYR A 51 1.18 9.98 32.15
CA TYR A 51 0.13 10.75 32.83
C TYR A 51 -0.81 11.48 31.85
N LEU A 52 -0.27 12.12 30.82
CA LEU A 52 -1.05 12.85 29.81
C LEU A 52 -1.92 11.92 28.95
N PHE A 53 -1.40 10.75 28.58
CA PHE A 53 -2.04 9.82 27.66
C PHE A 53 -2.76 8.65 28.35
N SER A 54 -2.47 8.41 29.63
CA SER A 54 -3.30 7.61 30.53
C SER A 54 -4.53 8.45 30.78
N SER A 55 -5.45 8.40 29.82
CA SER A 55 -6.81 8.86 30.02
C SER A 55 -7.23 8.40 31.39
N SER A 56 -7.52 9.33 32.31
CA SER A 56 -8.29 9.05 33.51
C SER A 56 -9.51 8.26 33.03
N ILE A 57 -9.47 6.95 33.23
CA ILE A 57 -10.63 6.08 33.11
C ILE A 57 -11.29 6.26 34.46
N PRO A 58 -12.31 7.12 34.61
CA PRO A 58 -13.15 7.02 35.79
C PRO A 58 -13.68 5.58 35.85
N ALA A 59 -13.46 4.94 36.99
CA ALA A 59 -13.95 3.61 37.32
C ALA A 59 -15.48 3.50 37.11
N PRO A 60 -16.03 2.27 37.04
CA PRO A 60 -17.14 1.93 36.16
C PRO A 60 -18.47 2.50 36.62
N ALA A 61 -19.01 3.45 35.87
CA ALA A 61 -20.44 3.71 35.82
C ALA A 61 -20.89 3.68 34.36
N SER A 62 -21.58 2.60 33.99
CA SER A 62 -22.15 2.30 32.67
C SER A 62 -21.14 1.89 31.57
N ARG A 63 -21.06 0.57 31.32
CA ARG A 63 -20.32 -0.05 30.18
C ARG A 63 -20.69 0.53 28.82
N ASN A 64 -21.82 1.21 28.69
CA ASN A 64 -22.29 1.75 27.41
C ASN A 64 -21.58 3.06 27.04
N ASN A 65 -21.16 3.87 28.03
CA ASN A 65 -20.49 5.15 27.77
C ASN A 65 -19.01 4.97 27.40
N SER A 66 -18.37 3.89 27.88
CA SER A 66 -16.96 3.61 27.56
C SER A 66 -16.76 3.21 26.10
N ALA A 67 -17.68 2.43 25.52
CA ALA A 67 -17.57 2.01 24.12
C ALA A 67 -17.66 3.20 23.15
N LEU A 68 -18.60 4.12 23.40
CA LEU A 68 -18.75 5.33 22.60
C LEU A 68 -17.52 6.24 22.69
N LEU A 69 -16.98 6.46 23.90
CA LEU A 69 -15.77 7.26 24.09
C LEU A 69 -14.55 6.65 23.38
N VAL A 70 -14.40 5.32 23.42
CA VAL A 70 -13.34 4.62 22.69
C VAL A 70 -13.53 4.79 21.19
N ALA A 71 -14.75 4.61 20.67
CA ALA A 71 -15.05 4.79 19.24
C ALA A 71 -14.72 6.21 18.76
N VAL A 72 -15.10 7.24 19.53
CA VAL A 72 -14.77 8.65 19.21
C VAL A 72 -13.26 8.87 19.21
N LYS A 73 -12.52 8.33 20.19
CA LYS A 73 -11.06 8.45 20.24
C LYS A 73 -10.39 7.78 19.04
N VAL A 74 -10.80 6.56 18.72
CA VAL A 74 -10.28 5.82 17.55
C VAL A 74 -10.56 6.59 16.27
N HIS A 75 -11.78 7.10 16.11
CA HIS A 75 -12.15 7.90 14.94
C HIS A 75 -11.29 9.16 14.80
N ASN A 76 -11.02 9.87 15.90
CA ASN A 76 -10.15 11.06 15.89
C ASN A 76 -8.72 10.72 15.47
N ILE A 77 -8.16 9.61 15.99
CA ILE A 77 -6.81 9.15 15.62
C ILE A 77 -6.75 8.79 14.13
N LEU A 78 -7.73 8.02 13.65
CA LEU A 78 -7.80 7.61 12.25
C LEU A 78 -7.97 8.83 11.33
N SER A 79 -8.79 9.80 11.71
CA SER A 79 -8.99 11.04 10.95
C SER A 79 -7.72 11.89 10.92
N SER A 80 -7.03 12.06 12.04
CA SER A 80 -5.75 12.78 12.10
C SER A 80 -4.68 12.08 11.25
N THR A 81 -4.62 10.75 11.30
CA THR A 81 -3.72 9.95 10.45
C THR A 81 -4.01 10.19 8.97
N CYS A 82 -5.29 10.26 8.58
CA CYS A 82 -5.67 10.56 7.19
C CYS A 82 -5.19 11.93 6.74
N GLN A 83 -5.33 12.96 7.57
CA GLN A 83 -4.85 14.31 7.25
C GLN A 83 -3.33 14.32 7.00
N VAL A 84 -2.57 13.53 7.77
CA VAL A 84 -1.11 13.38 7.54
C VAL A 84 -0.84 12.67 6.21
N LEU A 85 -1.54 11.59 5.92
CA LEU A 85 -1.40 10.84 4.66
C LEU A 85 -1.80 11.68 3.42
N GLU A 86 -2.82 12.52 3.54
CA GLU A 86 -3.23 13.48 2.51
C GLU A 86 -2.18 14.59 2.34
N SER A 87 -1.62 15.11 3.44
CA SER A 87 -0.52 16.08 3.39
C SER A 87 0.73 15.49 2.73
N LEU A 88 1.01 14.20 2.96
CA LEU A 88 2.11 13.48 2.32
C LEU A 88 1.92 13.37 0.80
N GLN A 89 0.67 13.18 0.35
CA GLN A 89 0.34 13.22 -1.08
C GLN A 89 0.61 14.61 -1.67
N VAL A 90 0.19 15.68 -0.99
CA VAL A 90 0.38 17.06 -1.47
C VAL A 90 1.85 17.45 -1.52
N THR A 91 2.62 17.07 -0.51
CA THR A 91 4.02 17.51 -0.36
C THR A 91 5.01 16.65 -1.14
N ALA A 92 4.81 15.34 -1.19
CA ALA A 92 5.76 14.39 -1.76
C ALA A 92 5.19 13.57 -2.94
N GLY A 93 3.92 13.77 -3.31
CA GLY A 93 3.27 12.99 -4.38
C GLY A 93 2.98 11.52 -4.01
N ILE A 94 3.23 11.13 -2.75
CA ILE A 94 3.10 9.74 -2.31
C ILE A 94 1.62 9.37 -2.17
N GLN A 95 1.24 8.26 -2.80
CA GLN A 95 -0.11 7.70 -2.69
C GLN A 95 -0.14 6.68 -1.55
N SER A 96 -1.16 6.78 -0.72
CA SER A 96 -1.31 5.93 0.45
C SER A 96 -2.78 5.70 0.78
N PHE A 97 -3.09 4.57 1.41
CA PHE A 97 -4.38 4.33 2.02
C PHE A 97 -4.21 3.56 3.33
N VAL A 98 -5.19 3.68 4.21
CA VAL A 98 -5.25 2.92 5.47
C VAL A 98 -6.62 2.28 5.61
N VAL A 99 -6.65 1.03 6.04
CA VAL A 99 -7.87 0.31 6.39
C VAL A 99 -7.80 -0.05 7.86
N ALA A 100 -8.83 0.31 8.62
CA ALA A 100 -8.98 -0.10 10.01
C ALA A 100 -10.35 -0.74 10.22
N ILE A 101 -10.42 -1.74 11.09
CA ILE A 101 -11.65 -2.47 11.42
C ILE A 101 -11.70 -2.72 12.93
N ASN A 102 -12.90 -2.73 13.48
CA ASN A 102 -13.20 -3.14 14.84
C ASN A 102 -13.84 -4.54 14.81
N PRO A 103 -13.12 -5.61 15.18
CA PRO A 103 -13.68 -6.97 15.16
C PRO A 103 -14.77 -7.18 16.21
N ASN A 104 -14.85 -6.32 17.24
CA ASN A 104 -15.80 -6.47 18.34
C ASN A 104 -17.16 -5.82 18.06
N ASP A 105 -17.26 -4.98 17.04
CA ASP A 105 -18.49 -4.31 16.64
C ASP A 105 -19.03 -5.01 15.38
N ALA A 106 -20.19 -5.66 15.45
CA ALA A 106 -20.77 -6.37 14.31
C ALA A 106 -21.16 -5.44 13.15
N GLU A 107 -21.60 -4.22 13.49
CA GLU A 107 -22.11 -3.22 12.54
C GLU A 107 -21.00 -2.36 11.94
N ASP A 108 -19.76 -2.47 12.45
CA ASP A 108 -18.63 -1.74 11.88
C ASP A 108 -18.32 -2.19 10.45
N GLU A 109 -18.51 -1.27 9.50
CA GLU A 109 -18.18 -1.43 8.08
C GLU A 109 -16.68 -1.25 7.78
N GLY A 110 -15.92 -0.82 8.78
CA GLY A 110 -14.51 -0.48 8.66
C GLY A 110 -14.30 0.97 8.21
N PHE A 111 -13.12 1.48 8.57
CA PHE A 111 -12.67 2.80 8.19
C PHE A 111 -11.68 2.71 7.03
N LEU A 112 -11.92 3.50 5.98
CA LEU A 112 -11.02 3.65 4.84
C LEU A 112 -10.53 5.10 4.75
N GLY A 113 -9.21 5.27 4.81
CA GLY A 113 -8.54 6.55 4.88
C GLY A 113 -7.39 6.72 3.91
N GLY A 114 -6.81 7.92 3.88
CA GLY A 114 -5.65 8.29 3.04
C GLY A 114 -6.00 9.03 1.75
N SER A 115 -5.03 9.07 0.82
CA SER A 115 -5.14 9.77 -0.47
C SER A 115 -6.32 9.30 -1.32
N SER A 116 -6.90 10.19 -2.12
CA SER A 116 -8.05 9.85 -2.98
C SER A 116 -7.74 8.68 -3.92
N LEU A 117 -6.57 8.69 -4.58
CA LEU A 117 -6.18 7.61 -5.50
C LEU A 117 -5.90 6.31 -4.76
N GLY A 118 -5.29 6.35 -3.57
CA GLY A 118 -5.09 5.15 -2.75
C GLY A 118 -6.41 4.49 -2.33
N LYS A 119 -7.40 5.31 -1.93
CA LYS A 119 -8.75 4.83 -1.60
C LYS A 119 -9.43 4.22 -2.81
N GLU A 120 -9.42 4.91 -3.95
CA GLU A 120 -9.99 4.40 -5.20
C GLU A 120 -9.34 3.09 -5.64
N PHE A 121 -8.01 3.03 -5.60
CA PHE A 121 -7.26 1.80 -5.88
C PHE A 121 -7.76 0.64 -5.02
N TRP A 122 -7.81 0.80 -3.69
CA TRP A 122 -8.33 -0.24 -2.79
C TRP A 122 -9.76 -0.66 -3.13
N THR A 123 -10.65 0.30 -3.43
CA THR A 123 -12.04 -0.01 -3.79
C THR A 123 -12.17 -0.69 -5.16
N SER A 124 -11.26 -0.42 -6.09
CA SER A 124 -11.23 -1.01 -7.43
C SER A 124 -10.68 -2.44 -7.43
N LEU A 125 -9.90 -2.82 -6.40
CA LEU A 125 -9.34 -4.17 -6.29
C LEU A 125 -10.45 -5.20 -6.11
N ARG A 126 -10.31 -6.32 -6.82
CA ARG A 126 -11.19 -7.47 -6.62
C ARG A 126 -11.01 -8.02 -5.21
N GLY A 127 -12.05 -7.94 -4.39
CA GLY A 127 -11.99 -8.32 -2.98
C GLY A 127 -11.39 -7.23 -2.08
N GLY A 128 -11.17 -6.03 -2.61
CA GLY A 128 -10.94 -4.82 -1.83
C GLY A 128 -12.26 -4.18 -1.39
N GLY A 129 -12.22 -2.89 -1.06
CA GLY A 129 -13.38 -2.13 -0.57
C GLY A 129 -14.05 -2.78 0.65
N THR A 130 -15.37 -2.80 0.67
CA THR A 130 -16.19 -3.38 1.76
C THR A 130 -16.02 -4.90 1.87
N ALA A 131 -15.80 -5.60 0.75
CA ALA A 131 -15.55 -7.04 0.76
C ALA A 131 -14.21 -7.37 1.44
N GLY A 132 -13.18 -6.56 1.17
CA GLY A 132 -11.87 -6.70 1.81
C GLY A 132 -11.90 -6.37 3.29
N ALA A 133 -12.61 -5.32 3.69
CA ALA A 133 -12.81 -4.98 5.09
C ALA A 133 -13.51 -6.11 5.86
N LYS A 134 -14.57 -6.70 5.28
CA LYS A 134 -15.27 -7.86 5.86
C LYS A 134 -14.36 -9.09 5.97
N ALA A 135 -13.55 -9.37 4.95
CA ALA A 135 -12.60 -10.49 4.97
C ALA A 135 -11.53 -10.30 6.07
N LEU A 136 -10.99 -9.09 6.19
CA LEU A 136 -10.05 -8.74 7.26
C LEU A 136 -10.68 -8.90 8.65
N LYS A 137 -11.97 -8.53 8.79
CA LYS A 137 -12.73 -8.66 10.04
C LYS A 137 -12.93 -10.12 10.43
N SER A 138 -13.36 -10.96 9.49
CA SER A 138 -13.50 -12.40 9.73
C SER A 138 -12.18 -13.03 10.15
N LEU A 139 -11.07 -12.64 9.53
CA LEU A 139 -9.75 -13.12 9.91
C LEU A 139 -9.36 -12.67 11.32
N ALA A 140 -9.53 -11.39 11.64
CA ALA A 140 -9.23 -10.86 12.96
C ALA A 140 -10.01 -11.62 14.04
N ILE A 141 -11.33 -11.79 13.86
CA ILE A 141 -12.18 -12.56 14.78
C ILE A 141 -11.66 -14.00 14.96
N SER A 142 -11.32 -14.70 13.87
CA SER A 142 -10.80 -16.07 13.94
C SER A 142 -9.47 -16.16 14.69
N THR A 143 -8.61 -15.14 14.58
CA THR A 143 -7.30 -15.09 15.25
C THR A 143 -7.45 -14.83 16.75
N PHE A 144 -8.45 -14.02 17.16
CA PHE A 144 -8.68 -13.69 18.56
C PHE A 144 -9.50 -14.74 19.33
N GLN A 145 -10.33 -15.55 18.65
CA GLN A 145 -11.19 -16.55 19.30
C GLN A 145 -10.50 -17.90 19.57
N ASP A 146 -9.46 -18.26 18.81
CA ASP A 146 -8.75 -19.54 19.00
C ASP A 146 -7.23 -19.36 19.02
N PRO A 147 -6.64 -18.99 20.18
CA PRO A 147 -5.19 -18.81 20.31
C PRO A 147 -4.41 -20.14 20.30
N SER A 148 -5.10 -21.29 20.29
CA SER A 148 -4.48 -22.62 20.40
C SER A 148 -4.13 -23.26 19.05
N LEU A 149 -4.71 -22.75 17.96
CA LEU A 149 -4.42 -23.20 16.60
C LEU A 149 -3.34 -22.32 15.97
N PRO A 150 -2.25 -22.88 15.39
CA PRO A 150 -1.31 -22.09 14.61
C PRO A 150 -2.08 -21.40 13.48
N PRO A 151 -1.91 -20.07 13.29
CA PRO A 151 -2.60 -19.34 12.25
C PRO A 151 -2.16 -19.94 10.93
N THR A 152 -3.01 -20.78 10.33
CA THR A 152 -2.81 -21.24 8.97
C THR A 152 -3.34 -20.10 8.12
N PRO A 153 -2.49 -19.21 7.59
CA PRO A 153 -2.99 -18.06 6.87
C PRO A 153 -3.39 -18.58 5.49
N THR A 154 -4.64 -19.00 5.33
CA THR A 154 -5.28 -19.09 4.01
C THR A 154 -5.65 -17.68 3.54
N PHE A 155 -4.69 -16.74 3.60
CA PHE A 155 -4.78 -15.47 2.89
C PHE A 155 -4.70 -15.76 1.39
N HIS A 156 -5.86 -15.95 0.77
CA HIS A 156 -5.99 -15.87 -0.68
C HIS A 156 -6.05 -14.40 -1.09
N GLY A 157 -4.91 -13.70 -0.96
CA GLY A 157 -4.72 -12.31 -1.35
C GLY A 157 -3.51 -12.19 -2.28
N THR A 158 -3.78 -12.20 -3.59
CA THR A 158 -2.94 -11.75 -4.72
C THR A 158 -1.47 -12.25 -4.74
N GLY A 159 -1.04 -13.18 -5.61
CA GLY A 159 -1.59 -13.55 -6.91
C GLY A 159 -1.45 -15.03 -7.21
N ILE A 160 -2.51 -15.78 -6.91
CA ILE A 160 -2.85 -17.04 -7.58
C ILE A 160 -4.39 -17.02 -7.70
N PRO A 161 -4.96 -17.28 -8.88
CA PRO A 161 -6.39 -17.16 -9.11
C PRO A 161 -7.15 -17.99 -8.08
N SER A 162 -7.95 -17.29 -7.28
CA SER A 162 -9.04 -17.86 -6.52
C SER A 162 -9.74 -18.91 -7.38
N ARG A 163 -9.76 -20.16 -6.91
CA ARG A 163 -10.50 -21.29 -7.48
C ARG A 163 -12.02 -21.05 -7.35
N GLN A 164 -12.51 -19.89 -7.76
CA GLN A 164 -13.80 -19.91 -8.43
C GLN A 164 -13.66 -20.92 -9.55
N LYS A 165 -14.58 -21.89 -9.63
CA LYS A 165 -14.65 -22.83 -10.76
C LYS A 165 -14.53 -22.00 -12.03
N GLU A 166 -13.34 -22.04 -12.61
CA GLU A 166 -12.99 -21.27 -13.80
C GLU A 166 -13.84 -21.87 -14.90
N THR A 167 -14.99 -21.25 -15.15
CA THR A 167 -15.90 -21.77 -16.15
C THR A 167 -15.18 -21.70 -17.50
N ALA A 168 -15.40 -22.69 -18.35
CA ALA A 168 -14.80 -22.69 -19.69
C ALA A 168 -15.11 -21.38 -20.45
N HIS A 169 -16.27 -20.77 -20.18
CA HIS A 169 -16.64 -19.46 -20.71
C HIS A 169 -15.72 -18.34 -20.20
N SER A 170 -15.50 -18.24 -18.88
CA SER A 170 -14.61 -17.24 -18.29
C SER A 170 -13.20 -17.34 -18.88
N LEU A 171 -12.67 -18.56 -18.96
CA LEU A 171 -11.32 -18.81 -19.49
C LEU A 171 -11.20 -18.38 -20.96
N LYS A 172 -12.19 -18.72 -21.79
CA LYS A 172 -12.25 -18.29 -23.19
C LYS A 172 -12.27 -16.76 -23.28
N SER A 173 -13.14 -16.11 -22.51
CA SER A 173 -13.28 -14.64 -22.52
C SER A 173 -11.98 -13.93 -22.11
N GLU A 174 -11.25 -14.49 -21.13
CA GLU A 174 -9.98 -13.94 -20.67
C GLU A 174 -8.90 -14.03 -21.75
N VAL A 175 -8.80 -15.17 -22.45
CA VAL A 175 -7.88 -15.36 -23.59
C VAL A 175 -8.16 -14.33 -24.69
N TYR A 176 -9.43 -14.14 -25.08
CA TYR A 176 -9.81 -13.10 -26.05
C TYR A 176 -9.43 -11.70 -25.58
N ALA A 177 -9.71 -11.38 -24.31
CA ALA A 177 -9.41 -10.07 -23.73
C ALA A 177 -7.91 -9.78 -23.74
N ARG A 178 -7.07 -10.71 -23.25
CA ARG A 178 -5.61 -10.55 -23.21
C ARG A 178 -5.01 -10.37 -24.61
N VAL A 179 -5.47 -11.15 -25.59
CA VAL A 179 -5.03 -10.97 -26.99
C VAL A 179 -5.33 -9.56 -27.48
N ARG A 180 -6.53 -9.01 -27.24
CA ARG A 180 -6.86 -7.63 -27.63
C ARG A 180 -6.00 -6.60 -26.89
N THR A 181 -5.79 -6.80 -25.58
CA THR A 181 -4.99 -5.92 -24.73
C THR A 181 -3.53 -5.86 -25.18
N LEU A 182 -2.97 -6.95 -25.72
CA LEU A 182 -1.59 -6.98 -26.21
C LEU A 182 -1.49 -6.54 -27.68
N LEU A 183 -2.42 -6.97 -28.53
CA LEU A 183 -2.39 -6.69 -29.97
C LEU A 183 -2.60 -5.20 -30.28
N ARG A 184 -3.61 -4.56 -29.68
CA ARG A 184 -4.00 -3.18 -30.04
C ARG A 184 -2.90 -2.15 -29.71
N PRO A 185 -2.24 -2.22 -28.54
CA PRO A 185 -1.10 -1.35 -28.28
C PRO A 185 0.10 -1.64 -29.18
N THR A 186 0.40 -2.93 -29.42
CA THR A 186 1.57 -3.32 -30.24
C THR A 186 1.42 -2.89 -31.70
N SER A 187 0.21 -3.01 -32.26
CA SER A 187 -0.09 -2.57 -33.63
C SER A 187 -0.35 -1.07 -33.74
N GLY A 188 -0.69 -0.39 -32.64
CA GLY A 188 -1.17 1.00 -32.65
C GLY A 188 -2.59 1.17 -33.20
N ILE A 189 -3.29 0.09 -33.53
CA ILE A 189 -4.63 0.14 -34.15
C ILE A 189 -5.67 -0.33 -33.13
N ARG A 190 -6.57 0.58 -32.74
CA ARG A 190 -7.61 0.33 -31.72
C ARG A 190 -8.57 -0.79 -32.10
N GLN A 191 -8.79 -1.01 -33.39
CA GLN A 191 -9.69 -2.03 -33.92
C GLN A 191 -8.94 -3.26 -34.48
N ALA A 192 -7.66 -3.43 -34.16
CA ALA A 192 -6.93 -4.61 -34.58
C ALA A 192 -7.56 -5.88 -33.97
N GLU A 193 -7.82 -6.86 -34.83
CA GLU A 193 -8.34 -8.17 -34.45
C GLU A 193 -7.50 -9.28 -35.07
N MET A 194 -7.27 -10.35 -34.30
CA MET A 194 -6.53 -11.51 -34.75
C MET A 194 -7.48 -12.58 -35.29
N LYS A 195 -7.16 -13.12 -36.47
CA LYS A 195 -7.76 -14.37 -36.94
C LYS A 195 -6.99 -15.57 -36.36
N TRP A 196 -7.63 -16.35 -35.51
CA TRP A 196 -7.00 -17.47 -34.78
C TRP A 196 -6.53 -18.64 -35.66
N THR A 197 -7.09 -18.79 -36.85
CA THR A 197 -6.71 -19.86 -37.79
C THR A 197 -5.61 -19.44 -38.77
N ASN A 198 -5.33 -18.15 -38.87
CA ASN A 198 -4.31 -17.62 -39.76
C ASN A 198 -3.65 -16.37 -39.15
N HIS A 199 -2.60 -16.62 -38.37
CA HIS A 199 -1.81 -15.58 -37.72
C HIS A 199 -0.99 -14.75 -38.72
N GLY A 200 -0.78 -15.23 -39.96
CA GLY A 200 -0.06 -14.49 -41.00
C GLY A 200 -0.73 -13.18 -41.39
N ASN A 201 -2.06 -13.09 -41.25
CA ASN A 201 -2.82 -11.86 -41.51
C ASN A 201 -2.50 -10.71 -40.54
N LEU A 202 -1.82 -10.98 -39.42
CA LEU A 202 -1.37 -9.93 -38.51
C LEU A 202 -0.37 -8.98 -39.17
N SER A 203 0.31 -9.42 -40.24
CA SER A 203 1.21 -8.59 -41.05
C SER A 203 0.53 -7.35 -41.61
N VAL A 204 -0.79 -7.39 -41.86
CA VAL A 204 -1.59 -6.23 -42.29
C VAL A 204 -1.55 -5.10 -41.25
N TYR A 205 -1.39 -5.44 -39.97
CA TYR A 205 -1.24 -4.47 -38.88
C TYR A 205 0.22 -4.19 -38.53
N GLY A 206 1.19 -4.67 -39.34
CA GLY A 206 2.61 -4.50 -39.08
C GLY A 206 3.10 -5.27 -37.83
N VAL A 207 2.40 -6.32 -37.42
CA VAL A 207 2.78 -7.15 -36.26
C VAL A 207 2.81 -8.63 -36.62
N ARG A 208 3.62 -9.40 -35.90
CA ARG A 208 3.65 -10.87 -35.96
C ARG A 208 3.49 -11.46 -34.57
N LEU A 209 2.94 -12.66 -34.51
CA LEU A 209 2.81 -13.41 -33.26
C LEU A 209 4.00 -14.35 -33.11
N GLU A 210 4.70 -14.28 -31.98
CA GLU A 210 5.84 -15.13 -31.65
C GLU A 210 5.57 -15.99 -30.42
N GLY A 211 6.12 -17.20 -30.42
CA GLY A 211 6.04 -18.12 -29.27
C GLY A 211 4.71 -18.84 -29.12
N TRP A 212 3.98 -19.06 -30.22
CA TRP A 212 2.78 -19.90 -30.18
C TRP A 212 3.14 -21.33 -29.74
N PRO A 213 2.52 -21.88 -28.69
CA PRO A 213 2.84 -23.23 -28.22
C PRO A 213 2.58 -24.30 -29.28
N SER A 214 3.58 -25.13 -29.59
CA SER A 214 3.47 -26.18 -30.61
C SER A 214 2.43 -27.26 -30.30
N SER A 215 2.05 -27.40 -29.02
CA SER A 215 1.04 -28.35 -28.54
C SER A 215 -0.41 -27.86 -28.73
N ILE A 216 -0.62 -26.59 -29.13
CA ILE A 216 -1.95 -25.99 -29.27
C ILE A 216 -2.24 -25.76 -30.76
N PRO A 217 -3.33 -26.31 -31.31
CA PRO A 217 -3.68 -26.07 -32.71
C PRO A 217 -4.08 -24.61 -32.93
N MET A 218 -3.80 -24.07 -34.12
CA MET A 218 -4.19 -22.71 -34.52
C MET A 218 -5.70 -22.64 -34.80
N GLN A 219 -6.49 -22.56 -33.73
CA GLN A 219 -7.95 -22.53 -33.76
C GLN A 219 -8.49 -21.51 -32.75
N ASN A 220 -9.78 -21.16 -32.91
CA ASN A 220 -10.45 -20.25 -31.99
C ASN A 220 -10.49 -20.84 -30.55
N PRO A 221 -10.37 -20.01 -29.49
CA PRO A 221 -10.49 -20.44 -28.10
C PRO A 221 -11.77 -21.25 -27.79
N SER A 222 -12.83 -21.03 -28.58
CA SER A 222 -14.08 -21.78 -28.47
C SER A 222 -13.95 -23.26 -28.84
N ALA A 223 -13.05 -23.61 -29.77
CA ALA A 223 -12.76 -24.97 -30.23
C ALA A 223 -11.66 -25.68 -29.42
N LEU A 224 -10.89 -24.92 -28.64
CA LEU A 224 -9.83 -25.45 -27.77
C LEU A 224 -10.40 -26.05 -26.48
N SER A 225 -9.69 -27.04 -25.93
CA SER A 225 -9.98 -27.59 -24.61
C SER A 225 -9.68 -26.57 -23.49
N SER A 226 -10.18 -26.82 -22.28
CA SER A 226 -9.88 -25.95 -21.13
C SER A 226 -8.39 -25.94 -20.78
N SER A 227 -7.69 -27.08 -20.91
CA SER A 227 -6.24 -27.15 -20.65
C SER A 227 -5.44 -26.35 -21.68
N GLN A 228 -5.83 -26.42 -22.97
CA GLN A 228 -5.20 -25.64 -24.04
C GLN A 228 -5.44 -24.13 -23.85
N ASN A 229 -6.68 -23.72 -23.54
CA ASN A 229 -6.97 -22.32 -23.26
C ASN A 229 -6.19 -21.80 -22.04
N ARG A 230 -6.00 -22.63 -21.00
CA ARG A 230 -5.19 -22.27 -19.83
C ARG A 230 -3.73 -22.09 -20.20
N ALA A 231 -3.15 -23.05 -20.93
CA ALA A 231 -1.77 -22.95 -21.41
C ALA A 231 -1.55 -21.70 -22.28
N LEU A 232 -2.53 -21.34 -23.12
CA LEU A 232 -2.46 -20.14 -23.95
C LEU A 232 -2.52 -18.85 -23.12
N ARG A 233 -3.42 -18.79 -22.14
CA ARG A 233 -3.50 -17.66 -21.19
C ARG A 233 -2.19 -17.48 -20.43
N ASP A 234 -1.64 -18.59 -19.92
CA ASP A 234 -0.42 -18.57 -19.12
C ASP A 234 0.77 -18.13 -19.99
N ALA A 235 0.84 -18.58 -21.26
CA ALA A 235 1.84 -18.13 -22.22
C ALA A 235 1.77 -16.62 -22.53
N LEU A 236 0.56 -16.07 -22.68
CA LEU A 236 0.34 -14.63 -22.84
C LEU A 236 0.72 -13.84 -21.58
N SER A 237 0.48 -14.42 -20.40
CA SER A 237 0.75 -13.76 -19.11
C SER A 237 2.23 -13.72 -18.78
N ASN A 238 2.95 -14.80 -19.10
CA ASN A 238 4.38 -14.93 -18.85
C ASN A 238 5.23 -14.33 -19.97
N GLY A 239 4.60 -13.80 -21.03
CA GLY A 239 5.29 -13.18 -22.17
C GLY A 239 6.00 -14.14 -23.11
N THR A 240 5.79 -15.45 -22.96
CA THR A 240 6.32 -16.45 -23.92
C THR A 240 5.58 -16.38 -25.25
N LEU A 241 4.27 -16.11 -25.21
CA LEU A 241 3.47 -15.75 -26.37
C LEU A 241 3.28 -14.24 -26.41
N LYS A 242 3.81 -13.58 -27.44
CA LYS A 242 3.79 -12.10 -27.55
C LYS A 242 3.62 -11.63 -28.98
N PHE A 243 3.12 -10.40 -29.12
CA PHE A 243 3.06 -9.70 -30.40
C PHE A 243 4.32 -8.85 -30.57
N CYS A 244 4.97 -8.97 -31.72
CA CYS A 244 6.16 -8.21 -32.07
C CYS A 244 5.88 -7.36 -33.31
N ARG A 245 6.36 -6.12 -33.33
CA ARG A 245 6.24 -5.26 -34.51
C ARG A 245 7.18 -5.80 -35.59
N ILE A 246 6.67 -5.95 -36.81
CA ILE A 246 7.50 -6.28 -37.96
C ILE A 246 8.25 -4.98 -38.29
N HIS A 247 9.51 -4.90 -37.91
CA HIS A 247 10.40 -3.88 -38.44
C HIS A 247 10.55 -4.19 -39.93
N THR A 248 9.82 -3.47 -40.77
CA THR A 248 10.13 -3.40 -42.18
C THR A 248 11.50 -2.75 -42.25
N GLU A 249 12.54 -3.56 -42.37
CA GLU A 249 13.84 -3.08 -42.82
C GLU A 249 13.62 -2.54 -44.23
N SER A 250 13.23 -1.27 -44.32
CA SER A 250 13.55 -0.47 -45.48
C SER A 250 15.06 -0.38 -45.50
N SER A 251 15.66 -1.26 -46.30
CA SER A 251 17.04 -1.19 -46.74
C SER A 251 17.27 0.15 -47.45
N THR A 252 17.45 1.21 -46.67
CA THR A 252 18.03 2.47 -47.13
C THR A 252 19.39 2.59 -46.48
N SER A 253 20.37 2.12 -47.24
CA SER A 253 21.78 2.42 -47.08
C SER A 253 22.00 3.94 -46.95
N SER A 254 22.90 4.31 -46.05
CA SER A 254 23.70 5.56 -46.00
C SER A 254 22.96 6.90 -46.05
N VAL A 255 23.15 7.73 -45.02
CA VAL A 255 24.11 8.86 -45.05
C VAL A 255 24.35 9.33 -43.61
N ALA A 256 25.64 9.43 -43.26
CA ALA A 256 26.14 10.06 -42.05
C ALA A 256 25.79 11.56 -42.01
N GLY A 257 25.45 12.07 -40.84
CA GLY A 257 25.21 13.50 -40.63
C GLY A 257 25.26 13.83 -39.14
N GLU A 258 26.47 14.12 -38.67
CA GLU A 258 26.72 14.80 -37.41
C GLU A 258 25.91 16.11 -37.32
N THR A 259 25.27 16.37 -36.19
CA THR A 259 25.31 17.72 -35.60
C THR A 259 25.09 17.64 -34.09
N PHE A 260 26.22 17.74 -33.38
CA PHE A 260 26.33 18.07 -31.98
C PHE A 260 25.94 19.54 -31.77
N TYR A 261 25.01 19.84 -30.86
CA TYR A 261 25.02 21.05 -30.03
C TYR A 261 24.23 20.76 -28.75
N GLY A 262 24.93 20.75 -27.61
CA GLY A 262 24.32 20.81 -26.29
C GLY A 262 23.79 22.21 -25.96
N PRO A 263 23.10 22.34 -24.83
CA PRO A 263 23.65 23.20 -23.80
C PRO A 263 23.74 22.47 -22.46
N THR A 264 24.94 22.55 -21.88
CA THR A 264 25.29 22.17 -20.51
C THR A 264 24.45 22.96 -19.51
N GLY A 265 23.47 22.30 -18.90
CA GLY A 265 22.76 22.74 -17.71
C GLY A 265 23.16 21.86 -16.53
N ASN A 266 24.22 22.28 -15.84
CA ASN A 266 24.71 21.74 -14.58
C ASN A 266 23.56 21.76 -13.54
N LEU A 267 23.05 20.59 -13.16
CA LEU A 267 22.10 20.45 -12.06
C LEU A 267 22.40 19.16 -11.30
N GLY A 268 23.14 19.32 -10.20
CA GLY A 268 23.00 18.50 -9.00
C GLY A 268 23.56 17.09 -9.08
N ASP A 269 24.88 17.00 -8.98
CA ASP A 269 25.57 15.85 -8.41
C ASP A 269 25.01 15.57 -6.98
N LEU A 270 24.09 14.61 -6.88
CA LEU A 270 23.47 14.15 -5.63
C LEU A 270 24.29 13.04 -4.93
N SER A 271 25.59 12.94 -5.24
CA SER A 271 26.49 11.93 -4.65
C SER A 271 26.76 12.11 -3.15
N TRP A 272 26.31 13.21 -2.53
CA TRP A 272 26.41 13.46 -1.08
C TRP A 272 25.19 12.98 -0.27
N VAL A 273 24.09 12.56 -0.90
CA VAL A 273 22.87 12.10 -0.19
C VAL A 273 22.95 10.63 0.24
N ILE A 274 23.98 9.90 -0.18
CA ILE A 274 24.18 8.50 0.18
C ILE A 274 25.64 8.30 0.60
N SER A 275 25.98 8.69 1.83
CA SER A 275 27.12 8.18 2.60
C SER A 275 27.03 8.69 4.04
N ASP A 276 26.36 7.94 4.91
CA ASP A 276 27.01 7.39 6.10
C ASP A 276 26.09 6.41 6.83
N GLY A 277 26.70 5.32 7.27
CA GLY A 277 26.07 4.04 7.52
C GLY A 277 25.31 3.90 8.83
N TYR A 278 24.31 3.03 8.78
CA TYR A 278 23.94 2.16 9.89
C TYR A 278 23.65 0.77 9.32
N ASP A 279 24.69 -0.07 9.34
CA ASP A 279 24.52 -1.52 9.47
C ASP A 279 24.01 -1.77 10.89
N ASP A 280 22.71 -1.98 11.05
CA ASP A 280 22.17 -2.95 12.02
C ASP A 280 20.70 -3.28 11.70
N PRO A 281 20.30 -4.56 11.65
CA PRO A 281 18.93 -4.96 11.35
C PRO A 281 18.09 -4.92 12.63
N VAL A 282 17.50 -3.76 12.93
CA VAL A 282 16.43 -3.73 13.94
C VAL A 282 15.20 -4.41 13.34
N ARG A 283 15.02 -5.68 13.73
CA ARG A 283 13.74 -6.38 13.69
C ARG A 283 12.71 -5.54 14.43
N SER A 284 11.90 -4.78 13.70
CA SER A 284 10.65 -4.19 14.20
C SER A 284 9.63 -5.30 14.41
N LEU A 285 9.84 -6.08 15.46
CA LEU A 285 8.90 -7.08 15.94
C LEU A 285 8.13 -6.43 17.08
N LEU A 286 6.99 -5.82 16.74
CA LEU A 286 5.97 -5.39 17.70
C LEU A 286 5.41 -6.64 18.41
N LEU A 287 6.12 -7.11 19.43
CA LEU A 287 5.58 -8.00 20.44
C LEU A 287 4.91 -7.12 21.50
N LEU A 288 3.60 -6.92 21.34
CA LEU A 288 2.73 -6.63 22.47
C LEU A 288 2.73 -7.87 23.36
N ARG A 289 3.60 -7.89 24.37
CA ARG A 289 3.47 -8.80 25.50
C ARG A 289 2.40 -8.24 26.43
N SER A 290 1.27 -8.92 26.46
CA SER A 290 0.27 -8.78 27.52
C SER A 290 0.66 -9.75 28.64
N ASP A 291 1.25 -9.24 29.71
CA ASP A 291 1.30 -9.91 31.01
C ASP A 291 0.81 -8.91 32.06
N PHE A 292 -0.52 -8.86 32.23
CA PHE A 292 -1.25 -8.59 33.47
C PHE A 292 -2.67 -9.15 33.34
#